data_AF-A0A5N5H2R6-F1
#
_entry.id   AF-A0A5N5H2R6-F1
#
_cell.length_a   1.000
_cell.length_b   1.000
_cell.length_c   1.000
_cell.angle_alpha   90.00
_cell.angle_beta   90.00
_cell.angle_gamma   90.00
#
_symmetry.space_group_name_H-M   'P 1'
#
loop_
_entity.id
_entity.type
_entity.pdbx_description
1 polymer ?
#
loop_
_entity_poly.entity_id
_entity_poly.type
_entity_poly.pdbx_seq_one_letter_code
_entity_poly.pdbx_strand_id
1 'polypeptide(L)' 'MALEQERQDPEKRKELDEKARRGETIVPGGTGGHSLEAWEHLAEGRSRGGHTRKEQIGEEGYHEMGNKRQAEHLRQVQR' A
#
# COMPACT_ATOMS: atom_id res chain seq x y z
N MET A 1 8.21 -14.47 13.74
CA MET A 1 9.66 -14.23 13.88
C MET A 1 10.43 -14.35 12.57
N ALA A 2 10.25 -15.39 11.72
CA ALA A 2 10.96 -15.45 10.42
C ALA A 2 10.61 -14.29 9.44
N LEU A 3 9.33 -13.88 9.39
CA LEU A 3 8.85 -12.78 8.56
C LEU A 3 9.37 -11.39 8.94
N GLU A 4 9.75 -11.16 10.21
CA GLU A 4 10.35 -9.89 10.65
C GLU A 4 11.83 -9.81 10.33
N GLN A 5 12.53 -10.95 10.37
CA GLN A 5 13.94 -10.99 9.97
C GLN A 5 14.11 -10.70 8.48
N GLU A 6 13.19 -11.17 7.64
CA GLU A 6 13.22 -10.89 6.19
C GLU A 6 12.94 -9.40 5.86
N ARG A 7 12.18 -8.69 6.71
CA ARG A 7 11.95 -7.23 6.57
C ARG A 7 13.18 -6.40 6.94
N GLN A 8 14.06 -6.97 7.74
CA GLN A 8 15.30 -6.36 8.21
C GLN A 8 16.51 -6.79 7.38
N ASP A 9 16.31 -7.61 6.36
CA ASP A 9 17.39 -8.08 5.50
C ASP A 9 18.01 -6.89 4.72
N PRO A 10 19.30 -6.59 4.93
CA PRO A 10 19.94 -5.43 4.34
C PRO A 10 20.07 -5.53 2.81
N GLU A 11 20.18 -6.74 2.24
CA GLU A 11 20.27 -6.95 0.80
C GLU A 11 18.92 -6.69 0.14
N LYS A 12 17.84 -7.18 0.75
CA LYS A 12 16.48 -6.91 0.28
C LYS A 12 16.13 -5.42 0.33
N ARG A 13 16.58 -4.70 1.37
CA ARG A 13 16.39 -3.25 1.46
C ARG A 13 17.17 -2.50 0.36
N LYS A 14 18.39 -2.92 0.02
CA LYS A 14 19.16 -2.34 -1.10
C LYS A 14 18.47 -2.58 -2.43
N GLU A 15 17.99 -3.80 -2.68
CA GLU A 15 17.25 -4.13 -3.92
C GLU A 15 16.02 -3.24 -4.09
N LEU A 16 15.24 -3.07 -3.02
CA LEU A 16 14.07 -2.20 -3.04
C LEU A 16 14.44 -0.72 -3.20
N ASP A 17 15.51 -0.24 -2.58
CA ASP A 17 15.98 1.14 -2.79
C ASP A 17 16.41 1.39 -4.24
N GLU A 18 17.08 0.41 -4.87
CA GLU A 18 17.46 0.51 -6.28
C GLU A 18 16.23 0.53 -7.19
N LYS A 19 15.23 -0.31 -6.94
CA LYS A 19 13.94 -0.27 -7.67
C LYS A 19 13.26 1.09 -7.54
N ALA A 20 13.25 1.68 -6.34
CA ALA A 20 12.68 3.00 -6.11
C ALA A 20 13.43 4.06 -6.94
N ARG A 21 14.77 4.01 -6.96
CA ARG A 21 15.61 4.94 -7.75
C ARG A 21 15.38 4.81 -9.25
N ARG A 22 15.17 3.58 -9.74
CA ARG A 22 14.80 3.30 -11.14
C ARG A 22 13.41 3.80 -11.51
N GLY A 23 12.63 4.27 -10.54
CA GLY A 23 11.26 4.74 -10.74
C GLY A 23 10.23 3.61 -10.77
N GLU A 24 10.60 2.40 -10.35
CA GLU A 24 9.68 1.27 -10.26
C GLU A 24 8.70 1.49 -9.10
N THR A 25 7.44 1.05 -9.30
CA THR A 25 6.40 1.15 -8.26
C THR A 25 6.56 -0.01 -7.28
N ILE A 26 6.90 0.30 -6.02
CA ILE A 26 7.07 -0.71 -4.96
C ILE A 26 5.77 -0.93 -4.18
N VAL A 27 4.95 0.12 -4.02
CA VAL A 27 3.66 0.05 -3.32
C VAL A 27 2.52 0.44 -4.27
N PRO A 28 1.53 -0.43 -4.53
CA PRO A 28 0.49 -0.16 -5.52
C PRO A 28 -0.46 0.96 -5.08
N GLY A 29 -0.60 2.02 -5.87
CA GLY A 29 -1.55 3.12 -5.59
C GLY A 29 -0.90 4.47 -5.24
N GLY A 30 0.28 4.76 -5.78
CA GLY A 30 0.97 6.05 -5.66
C GLY A 30 2.46 5.88 -5.90
N THR A 31 3.21 6.99 -5.87
CA THR A 31 4.68 6.98 -5.92
C THR A 31 5.24 7.38 -4.56
N GLY A 32 6.07 6.52 -3.97
CA GLY A 32 6.82 6.85 -2.76
C GLY A 32 8.10 7.63 -3.03
N GLY A 33 8.31 8.17 -4.24
CA GLY A 33 9.56 8.82 -4.62
C GLY A 33 10.67 7.83 -4.99
N HIS A 34 11.92 8.32 -4.98
CA HIS A 34 13.10 7.60 -5.48
C HIS A 34 13.89 6.84 -4.40
N SER A 35 13.32 6.60 -3.21
CA SER A 35 13.99 5.88 -2.12
C SER A 35 13.07 4.91 -1.40
N LEU A 36 13.63 3.83 -0.86
CA LEU A 36 12.88 2.84 -0.09
C LEU A 36 12.18 3.48 1.12
N GLU A 37 12.86 4.37 1.83
CA GLU A 37 12.33 5.05 3.01
C GLU A 37 11.05 5.84 2.70
N ALA A 38 11.01 6.52 1.55
CA ALA A 38 9.84 7.30 1.18
C ALA A 38 8.66 6.40 0.74
N TRP A 39 8.94 5.20 0.20
CA TRP A 39 7.93 4.15 0.03
C TRP A 39 7.46 3.55 1.37
N GLU A 40 8.34 3.36 2.36
CA GLU A 40 7.99 2.90 3.72
C GLU A 40 7.02 3.89 4.38
N HIS A 41 7.32 5.19 4.33
CA HIS A 41 6.42 6.25 4.83
C HIS A 41 5.08 6.29 4.09
N LEU A 42 5.07 6.10 2.76
CA LEU A 42 3.83 6.04 1.98
C LEU A 42 2.96 4.86 2.43
N ALA A 43 3.54 3.68 2.60
CA ALA A 43 2.82 2.48 3.05
C ALA A 43 2.25 2.69 4.45
N GLU A 44 3.04 3.24 5.37
CA GLU A 44 2.60 3.54 6.74
C GLU A 44 1.47 4.58 6.76
N GLY A 45 1.59 5.66 6.00
CA GLY A 45 0.55 6.69 5.88
C GLY A 45 -0.78 6.13 5.36
N ARG A 46 -0.74 5.21 4.39
CA ARG A 46 -1.95 4.57 3.85
C ARG A 46 -2.60 3.61 4.83
N SER A 47 -1.79 2.82 5.54
CA SER A 47 -2.29 1.94 6.59
C SER A 47 -3.03 2.77 7.65
N ARG A 48 -2.38 3.81 8.17
CA ARG A 48 -2.97 4.72 9.16
C ARG A 48 -4.26 5.38 8.64
N GLY A 49 -4.26 5.93 7.44
CA GLY A 49 -5.46 6.54 6.86
C GLY A 49 -6.61 5.55 6.65
N GLY A 50 -6.31 4.29 6.34
CA GLY A 50 -7.28 3.20 6.26
C GLY A 50 -7.89 2.88 7.63
N HIS A 51 -7.05 2.77 8.66
CA HIS A 51 -7.50 2.57 10.04
C HIS A 51 -8.38 3.72 10.53
N THR A 52 -7.95 4.97 10.34
CA THR A 52 -8.75 6.16 10.71
C THR A 52 -10.10 6.16 10.01
N ARG A 53 -10.15 5.79 8.72
CA ARG A 53 -11.42 5.67 8.00
C ARG A 53 -12.29 4.56 8.58
N LYS A 54 -11.72 3.40 8.91
CA LYS A 54 -12.43 2.28 9.55
C LYS A 54 -13.01 2.70 10.90
N GLU A 55 -12.27 3.46 11.70
CA GLU A 55 -12.73 3.98 12.99
C GLU A 55 -13.89 4.97 12.83
N GLN A 56 -13.85 5.84 11.82
CA GLN A 56 -14.88 6.85 11.58
C GLN A 56 -16.22 6.28 11.12
N ILE A 57 -16.21 5.26 10.25
CA ILE A 57 -17.43 4.72 9.62
C ILE A 57 -17.82 3.33 10.13
N GLY A 58 -17.04 2.78 11.05
CA GLY A 58 -17.18 1.40 11.53
C GLY A 58 -16.69 0.34 10.53
N GLU A 59 -16.64 -0.90 10.99
CA GLU A 59 -16.17 -2.04 10.20
C GLU A 59 -17.08 -2.37 9.02
N GLU A 60 -18.40 -2.36 9.24
CA GLU A 60 -19.39 -2.62 8.19
C GLU A 60 -19.33 -1.57 7.07
N GLY A 61 -19.28 -0.28 7.44
CA GLY A 61 -19.15 0.81 6.47
C GLY A 61 -17.84 0.74 5.68
N TYR A 62 -16.74 0.29 6.32
CA TYR A 62 -15.46 0.09 5.65
C TYR A 62 -15.51 -1.05 4.63
N HIS A 63 -16.11 -2.19 4.98
CA HIS A 63 -16.30 -3.32 4.06
C HIS A 63 -17.23 -2.98 2.91
N GLU A 64 -18.36 -2.31 3.19
CA GLU A 64 -19.30 -1.89 2.16
C GLU A 64 -18.66 -0.93 1.16
N MET A 65 -17.86 0.03 1.63
CA MET A 65 -17.11 0.95 0.76
C MET A 65 -16.11 0.20 -0.13
N GLY A 66 -15.41 -0.79 0.40
CA GLY A 66 -14.50 -1.64 -0.37
C GLY A 66 -15.25 -2.43 -1.46
N ASN A 67 -16.37 -3.05 -1.10
CA ASN A 67 -17.20 -3.83 -2.02
C ASN A 67 -17.81 -2.96 -3.11
N LYS A 68 -18.30 -1.76 -2.78
CA LYS A 68 -18.83 -0.79 -3.75
C LYS A 68 -17.75 -0.38 -4.76
N ARG A 69 -16.54 -0.06 -4.30
CA ARG A 69 -15.41 0.28 -5.19
C ARG A 69 -15.06 -0.86 -6.14
N GLN A 70 -15.03 -2.09 -5.66
CA GLN A 70 -14.79 -3.26 -6.51
C GLN A 70 -15.91 -3.47 -7.53
N ALA A 71 -17.17 -3.38 -7.09
CA ALA A 71 -18.32 -3.51 -7.98
C ALA A 71 -18.36 -2.41 -9.05
N GLU A 72 -18.03 -1.16 -8.71
CA GLU A 72 -17.90 -0.07 -9.68
C GLU A 72 -16.80 -0.33 -10.70
N HIS A 73 -15.62 -0.79 -10.25
CA HIS A 73 -14.53 -1.14 -11.14
C HIS A 73 -14.94 -2.25 -12.13
N LEU A 74 -15.59 -3.31 -11.65
CA LEU A 74 -16.09 -4.39 -12.49
C LEU A 74 -17.13 -3.92 -13.52
N ARG A 75 -18.03 -3.00 -13.13
CA ARG A 75 -19.01 -2.41 -14.05
C ARG A 75 -18.35 -1.55 -15.16
N GLN A 76 -17.19 -0.96 -14.91
CA GLN A 76 -16.45 -0.19 -15.90
C GLN A 76 -15.72 -1.08 -16.91
N VAL A 77 -15.24 -2.26 -16.49
CA VAL A 77 -14.52 -3.20 -17.36
C VAL A 77 -15.45 -4.00 -18.29
N GLN A 78 -16.73 -4.13 -17.96
CA GLN A 78 -17.72 -4.87 -18.75
C GLN A 78 -18.47 -4.02 -19.79
N ARG A 79 -18.02 -2.79 -20.09
CA ARG A 79 -18.52 -1.95 -21.19
C ARG A 79 -17.59 -2.00 -22.39
#